data_AF-A0A4V1BFA8-F1
#
_entry.id   AF-A0A4V1BFA8-F1
#
_cell.length_a   1.000
_cell.length_b   1.000
_cell.length_c   1.000
_cell.angle_alpha   90.00
_cell.angle_beta   90.00
_cell.angle_gamma   90.00
#
_symmetry.space_group_name_H-M   'P 1'
#
loop_
_entity.id
_entity.type
_entity.pdbx_description
1 polymer ?
#
loop_
_entity_poly.entity_id
_entity_poly.type
_entity_poly.pdbx_seq_one_letter_code
_entity_poly.pdbx_strand_id
1 'polypeptide(L)'
;MQTFEEVSTLLRVAPDMLPEVTDVESARTRIATEIKSEESAYDLFAQACRFEHPYTVSWVHRPGERSAYLSLELAAESLDDDRHRALLAGVVLSTSMSIPYDYRAHAAEELVRLGLGEFAGAFQEVVDSYEPLPARSLEAKINVPTDGIDHLFTIPDTAEARIDLLITASKAKTLESRYLLAGRVLGHTRVPAATSDAERLIVEDAGTTMIAPSDYLVPWDQEFPGPDGAGITLAELMRIVLLCPEFKLPDAKVRPILVDFYKSVLRISGRSIIGLSAGVFHVEHGTLATPSYYYQGRDSILGKGLVIDCVGGAILQNGSFLGGGFMPILIHTHKHIRKSGGSGASERKTIQPCIFAAEAGARFPMDAVGLFETVDYLGKEAPFKGIRAIPL
;
A
#
# COMPACT_ATOMS: atom_id res chain seq x y z
N MET A 1 22.94 -24.01 23.28
CA MET A 1 21.68 -24.24 22.55
C MET A 1 20.80 -23.08 22.95
N GLN A 2 20.65 -22.11 22.06
CA GLN A 2 19.84 -20.93 22.36
C GLN A 2 18.36 -21.32 22.29
N THR A 3 17.52 -20.77 23.15
CA THR A 3 16.10 -21.13 23.17
C THR A 3 15.31 -20.32 22.13
N PHE A 4 14.15 -20.83 21.71
CA PHE A 4 13.17 -20.10 20.89
C PHE A 4 12.92 -18.67 21.39
N GLU A 5 12.91 -18.47 22.72
CA GLU A 5 12.71 -17.16 23.35
C GLU A 5 13.83 -16.17 22.99
N GLU A 6 15.09 -16.61 22.92
CA GLU A 6 16.23 -15.75 22.61
C GLU A 6 16.18 -15.24 21.15
N VAL A 7 15.85 -16.12 20.20
CA VAL A 7 15.68 -15.73 18.78
C VAL A 7 14.48 -14.79 18.60
N SER A 8 13.39 -15.03 19.34
CA SER A 8 12.21 -14.16 19.30
C SER A 8 12.53 -12.74 19.79
N THR A 9 13.36 -12.60 20.83
CA THR A 9 13.85 -11.32 21.32
C THR A 9 14.72 -10.65 20.27
N LEU A 10 15.63 -11.39 19.64
CA LEU A 10 16.45 -10.86 18.56
C LEU A 10 15.63 -10.36 17.39
N LEU A 11 14.44 -10.90 17.11
CA LEU A 11 13.60 -10.48 15.98
C LEU A 11 12.60 -9.36 16.34
N ARG A 12 12.43 -8.98 17.60
CA ARG A 12 11.47 -7.94 18.00
C ARG A 12 12.15 -6.59 18.17
N VAL A 13 11.38 -5.52 17.97
CA VAL A 13 11.72 -4.17 18.44
C VAL A 13 10.57 -3.74 19.31
N ALA A 14 10.52 -4.23 20.54
CA ALA A 14 9.53 -3.72 21.48
C ALA A 14 9.96 -2.31 21.96
N PRO A 15 9.02 -1.40 22.32
CA PRO A 15 9.34 -0.04 22.76
C PRO A 15 10.33 0.05 23.93
N ASP A 16 10.39 -0.99 24.74
CA ASP A 16 11.29 -1.21 25.88
C ASP A 16 12.67 -1.76 25.49
N MET A 17 12.85 -2.25 24.25
CA MET A 17 14.13 -2.79 23.77
C MET A 17 15.07 -1.73 23.19
N LEU A 18 14.65 -0.46 23.07
CA LEU A 18 15.52 0.64 22.62
C LEU A 18 16.82 0.86 23.44
N PRO A 19 16.92 0.50 24.74
CA PRO A 19 18.15 0.68 25.52
C PRO A 19 19.18 -0.47 25.41
N GLU A 20 18.83 -1.65 24.89
CA GLU A 20 19.67 -2.86 25.03
C GLU A 20 20.51 -3.20 23.79
N VAL A 21 20.48 -2.37 22.75
CA VAL A 21 20.82 -2.86 21.40
C VAL A 21 22.31 -2.74 21.09
N THR A 22 22.97 -3.89 21.21
CA THR A 22 24.00 -4.44 20.28
C THR A 22 23.97 -3.75 18.90
N ASP A 23 25.12 -3.39 18.33
CA ASP A 23 25.15 -2.74 17.02
C ASP A 23 24.50 -3.59 15.90
N VAL A 24 24.02 -2.95 14.84
CA VAL A 24 23.23 -3.59 13.76
C VAL A 24 24.00 -4.74 13.09
N GLU A 25 25.31 -4.60 12.94
CA GLU A 25 26.17 -5.59 12.28
C GLU A 25 26.29 -6.86 13.14
N SER A 26 26.51 -6.68 14.45
CA SER A 26 26.50 -7.76 15.44
C SER A 26 25.13 -8.46 15.51
N ALA A 27 24.02 -7.72 15.46
CA ALA A 27 22.67 -8.30 15.49
C ALA A 27 22.37 -9.13 14.23
N ARG A 28 22.75 -8.63 13.05
CA ARG A 28 22.65 -9.35 11.77
C ARG A 28 23.44 -10.66 11.80
N THR A 29 24.70 -10.59 12.21
CA THR A 29 25.59 -11.76 12.29
C THR A 29 25.04 -12.83 13.23
N ARG A 30 24.47 -12.41 14.36
CA ARG A 30 23.85 -13.33 15.32
C ARG A 30 22.63 -14.04 14.71
N ILE A 31 21.69 -13.30 14.12
CA ILE A 31 20.51 -13.90 13.47
C ILE A 31 20.91 -14.85 12.34
N ALA A 32 21.85 -14.44 11.48
CA ALA A 32 22.31 -15.25 10.36
C ALA A 32 22.89 -16.61 10.80
N THR A 33 23.56 -16.63 11.95
CA THR A 33 24.14 -17.85 12.53
C THR A 33 23.05 -18.81 13.02
N GLU A 34 22.04 -18.28 13.73
CA GLU A 34 20.98 -19.12 14.33
C GLU A 34 20.04 -19.73 13.29
N ILE A 35 19.73 -19.00 12.21
CA ILE A 35 18.82 -19.45 11.14
C ILE A 35 19.32 -20.74 10.44
N LYS A 36 20.65 -20.96 10.37
CA LYS A 36 21.27 -22.15 9.74
C LYS A 36 21.12 -23.42 10.58
N SER A 37 21.09 -23.30 11.90
CA SER A 37 21.36 -24.43 12.80
C SER A 37 20.13 -25.09 13.42
N GLU A 38 18.97 -24.42 13.46
CA GLU A 38 17.77 -24.97 14.12
C GLU A 38 16.49 -24.77 13.30
N GLU A 39 15.61 -25.77 13.29
CA GLU A 39 14.28 -25.71 12.63
C GLU A 39 13.39 -24.63 13.27
N SER A 40 13.38 -24.55 14.60
CA SER A 40 12.66 -23.53 15.35
C SER A 40 13.10 -22.09 15.01
N ALA A 41 14.39 -21.88 14.77
CA ALA A 41 14.92 -20.57 14.40
C ALA A 41 14.50 -20.16 12.98
N TYR A 42 14.51 -21.12 12.05
CA TYR A 42 13.97 -20.92 10.71
C TYR A 42 12.47 -20.58 10.76
N ASP A 43 11.67 -21.32 11.53
CA ASP A 43 10.22 -21.10 11.60
C ASP A 43 9.89 -19.71 12.13
N LEU A 44 10.57 -19.27 13.21
CA LEU A 44 10.44 -17.92 13.75
C LEU A 44 10.79 -16.84 12.73
N PHE A 45 11.91 -17.02 12.02
CA PHE A 45 12.32 -16.07 10.99
C PHE A 45 11.35 -16.05 9.81
N ALA A 46 10.79 -17.21 9.44
CA ALA A 46 9.80 -17.30 8.38
C ALA A 46 8.48 -16.61 8.77
N GLN A 47 8.05 -16.72 10.03
CA GLN A 47 6.93 -15.93 10.57
C GLN A 47 7.21 -14.42 10.49
N ALA A 48 8.43 -14.01 10.83
CA ALA A 48 8.86 -12.61 10.72
C ALA A 48 8.79 -12.12 9.27
N CYS A 49 9.34 -12.88 8.31
CA CYS A 49 9.30 -12.57 6.88
C CYS A 49 7.87 -12.52 6.32
N ARG A 50 6.93 -13.27 6.91
CA ARG A 50 5.50 -13.20 6.55
C ARG A 50 4.71 -12.12 7.31
N PHE A 51 5.41 -11.24 8.03
CA PHE A 51 4.81 -10.15 8.83
C PHE A 51 3.73 -10.67 9.79
N GLU A 52 3.90 -11.87 10.33
CA GLU A 52 2.94 -12.45 11.27
C GLU A 52 3.09 -11.81 12.66
N HIS A 53 2.01 -11.75 13.44
CA HIS A 53 2.10 -11.25 14.81
C HIS A 53 3.03 -12.16 15.65
N PRO A 54 3.96 -11.60 16.46
CA PRO A 54 4.17 -10.19 16.81
C PRO A 54 5.20 -9.42 15.96
N TYR A 55 5.64 -9.97 14.83
CA TYR A 55 6.74 -9.48 13.99
C TYR A 55 6.32 -8.53 12.86
N THR A 56 5.08 -8.03 12.87
CA THR A 56 4.55 -7.06 11.88
C THR A 56 5.38 -5.78 11.75
N VAL A 57 6.16 -5.44 12.78
CA VAL A 57 7.05 -4.27 12.87
C VAL A 57 8.49 -4.63 13.27
N SER A 58 8.96 -5.83 12.90
CA SER A 58 10.33 -6.25 13.18
C SER A 58 11.39 -5.35 12.52
N TRP A 59 12.56 -5.21 13.15
CA TRP A 59 13.69 -4.49 12.55
C TRP A 59 14.27 -5.20 11.33
N VAL A 60 14.05 -6.51 11.16
CA VAL A 60 14.51 -7.20 9.95
C VAL A 60 13.81 -6.69 8.70
N HIS A 61 12.73 -5.92 8.84
CA HIS A 61 12.06 -5.27 7.72
C HIS A 61 12.70 -3.94 7.29
N ARG A 62 13.73 -3.46 8.00
CA ARG A 62 14.53 -2.27 7.66
C ARG A 62 15.35 -2.49 6.38
N PRO A 63 15.96 -1.44 5.78
CA PRO A 63 16.82 -1.61 4.62
C PRO A 63 18.01 -2.51 4.94
N GLY A 64 18.35 -3.37 3.99
CA GLY A 64 19.63 -4.08 3.96
C GLY A 64 20.72 -3.20 3.36
N GLU A 65 21.94 -3.73 3.26
CA GLU A 65 23.02 -3.05 2.51
C GLU A 65 22.86 -3.20 1.00
N ARG A 66 22.30 -4.34 0.57
CA ARG A 66 22.16 -4.71 -0.84
C ARG A 66 20.71 -4.95 -1.25
N SER A 67 19.79 -4.99 -0.28
CA SER A 67 18.36 -5.18 -0.50
C SER A 67 17.53 -4.04 0.09
N ALA A 68 16.37 -3.76 -0.51
CA ALA A 68 15.35 -2.90 0.07
C ALA A 68 14.84 -3.40 1.44
N TYR A 69 15.04 -4.70 1.72
CA TYR A 69 14.66 -5.36 2.95
C TYR A 69 15.75 -6.28 3.47
N LEU A 70 16.16 -6.02 4.71
CA LEU A 70 17.17 -6.80 5.41
C LEU A 70 16.75 -8.26 5.60
N SER A 71 15.47 -8.55 5.78
CA SER A 71 14.98 -9.92 5.93
C SER A 71 15.24 -10.77 4.68
N LEU A 72 15.11 -10.21 3.48
CA LEU A 72 15.43 -10.92 2.24
C LEU A 72 16.95 -11.10 2.08
N GLU A 73 17.74 -10.11 2.49
CA GLU A 73 19.20 -10.20 2.50
C GLU A 73 19.71 -11.28 3.46
N LEU A 74 19.19 -11.28 4.70
CA LEU A 74 19.50 -12.31 5.70
C LEU A 74 19.09 -13.69 5.22
N ALA A 75 17.91 -13.84 4.60
CA ALA A 75 17.47 -15.11 4.02
C ALA A 75 18.47 -15.63 2.98
N ALA A 76 18.89 -14.77 2.05
CA ALA A 76 19.82 -15.14 0.98
C ALA A 76 21.23 -15.52 1.48
N GLU A 77 21.72 -14.89 2.54
CA GLU A 77 23.04 -15.21 3.13
C GLU A 77 23.00 -16.43 4.07
N SER A 78 21.84 -16.65 4.67
CA SER A 78 21.71 -17.53 5.83
C SER A 78 21.02 -18.85 5.53
N LEU A 79 20.27 -18.97 4.44
CA LEU A 79 19.55 -20.20 4.11
C LEU A 79 20.25 -20.95 2.99
N ASP A 80 20.16 -22.29 3.04
CA ASP A 80 20.37 -23.10 1.85
C ASP A 80 19.30 -22.82 0.80
N ASP A 81 19.57 -23.19 -0.45
CA ASP A 81 18.70 -22.87 -1.59
C ASP A 81 17.27 -23.41 -1.42
N ASP A 82 17.08 -24.54 -0.77
CA ASP A 82 15.76 -25.16 -0.60
C ASP A 82 14.93 -24.42 0.45
N ARG A 83 15.52 -24.12 1.62
CA ARG A 83 14.86 -23.29 2.64
C ARG A 83 14.65 -21.87 2.18
N HIS A 84 15.59 -21.29 1.45
CA HIS A 84 15.44 -19.95 0.89
C HIS A 84 14.26 -19.92 -0.10
N ARG A 85 14.20 -20.87 -1.03
CA ARG A 85 13.10 -21.01 -1.98
C ARG A 85 11.76 -21.20 -1.27
N ALA A 86 11.69 -22.05 -0.25
CA ALA A 86 10.49 -22.28 0.54
C ALA A 86 10.01 -21.01 1.26
N LEU A 87 10.94 -20.23 1.84
CA LEU A 87 10.63 -18.96 2.49
C LEU A 87 10.06 -17.95 1.48
N LEU A 88 10.70 -17.76 0.33
CA LEU A 88 10.25 -16.82 -0.70
C LEU A 88 8.88 -17.23 -1.26
N ALA A 89 8.68 -18.50 -1.58
CA ALA A 89 7.39 -19.04 -2.01
C ALA A 89 6.32 -18.79 -0.93
N GLY A 90 6.66 -19.05 0.33
CA GLY A 90 5.79 -18.78 1.48
C GLY A 90 5.40 -17.31 1.63
N VAL A 91 6.31 -16.37 1.39
CA VAL A 91 6.03 -14.92 1.39
C VAL A 91 5.07 -14.55 0.26
N VAL A 92 5.37 -14.98 -0.98
CA VAL A 92 4.57 -14.63 -2.16
C VAL A 92 3.16 -15.21 -2.06
N LEU A 93 3.04 -16.47 -1.63
CA LEU A 93 1.78 -17.19 -1.53
C LEU A 93 1.00 -16.95 -0.23
N SER A 94 1.59 -16.25 0.75
CA SER A 94 0.95 -15.99 2.05
C SER A 94 -0.38 -15.26 1.90
N THR A 95 -1.35 -15.57 2.76
CA THR A 95 -2.64 -14.87 2.88
C THR A 95 -2.60 -13.71 3.89
N SER A 96 -1.42 -13.40 4.44
CA SER A 96 -1.22 -12.29 5.38
C SER A 96 -1.40 -10.93 4.70
N MET A 97 -2.38 -10.16 5.18
CA MET A 97 -2.68 -8.79 4.75
C MET A 97 -1.60 -7.79 5.19
N SER A 98 -0.78 -8.18 6.17
CA SER A 98 0.30 -7.37 6.74
C SER A 98 1.52 -7.24 5.84
N ILE A 99 1.69 -8.17 4.89
CA ILE A 99 2.86 -8.20 3.99
C ILE A 99 2.68 -7.14 2.89
N PRO A 100 3.55 -6.12 2.83
CA PRO A 100 3.49 -5.10 1.78
C PRO A 100 3.62 -5.70 0.37
N TYR A 101 2.93 -5.10 -0.59
CA TYR A 101 2.94 -5.57 -1.98
C TYR A 101 4.35 -5.57 -2.59
N ASP A 102 5.13 -4.51 -2.32
CA ASP A 102 6.49 -4.41 -2.81
C ASP A 102 7.43 -5.44 -2.18
N TYR A 103 7.30 -5.71 -0.87
CA TYR A 103 8.04 -6.82 -0.23
C TYR A 103 7.76 -8.17 -0.90
N ARG A 104 6.49 -8.48 -1.21
CA ARG A 104 6.14 -9.71 -1.94
C ARG A 104 6.76 -9.73 -3.33
N ALA A 105 6.80 -8.60 -4.02
CA ALA A 105 7.37 -8.49 -5.35
C ALA A 105 8.90 -8.68 -5.35
N HIS A 106 9.61 -8.12 -4.37
CA HIS A 106 11.04 -8.38 -4.15
C HIS A 106 11.30 -9.87 -3.86
N ALA A 107 10.46 -10.51 -3.04
CA ALA A 107 10.56 -11.96 -2.80
C ALA A 107 10.27 -12.78 -4.07
N ALA A 108 9.31 -12.36 -4.90
CA ALA A 108 8.96 -12.99 -6.17
C ALA A 108 10.09 -12.90 -7.20
N GLU A 109 10.77 -11.75 -7.28
CA GLU A 109 11.93 -11.55 -8.17
C GLU A 109 13.07 -12.50 -7.81
N GLU A 110 13.38 -12.60 -6.53
CA GLU A 110 14.40 -13.51 -6.03
C GLU A 110 14.01 -14.98 -6.24
N LEU A 111 12.73 -15.33 -6.06
CA LEU A 111 12.24 -16.69 -6.32
C LEU A 111 12.39 -17.07 -7.80
N VAL A 112 12.12 -16.15 -8.73
CA VAL A 112 12.35 -16.37 -10.17
C VAL A 112 13.84 -16.60 -10.45
N ARG A 113 14.73 -15.86 -9.79
CA ARG A 113 16.18 -16.03 -9.93
C ARG A 113 16.64 -17.42 -9.47
N LEU A 114 16.09 -17.95 -8.38
CA LEU A 114 16.42 -19.28 -7.84
C LEU A 114 15.69 -20.43 -8.54
N GLY A 115 14.59 -20.13 -9.22
CA GLY A 115 13.67 -21.11 -9.80
C GLY A 115 12.64 -21.62 -8.79
N LEU A 116 11.41 -21.84 -9.26
CA LEU A 116 10.26 -22.20 -8.42
C LEU A 116 10.37 -23.60 -7.78
N GLY A 117 11.13 -24.52 -8.38
CA GLY A 117 11.24 -25.90 -7.89
C GLY A 117 9.89 -26.59 -7.73
N GLU A 118 9.68 -27.24 -6.58
CA GLU A 118 8.44 -27.95 -6.24
C GLU A 118 7.21 -27.04 -6.06
N PHE A 119 7.42 -25.72 -5.89
CA PHE A 119 6.32 -24.78 -5.62
C PHE A 119 5.54 -24.39 -6.87
N ALA A 120 5.98 -24.75 -8.07
CA ALA A 120 5.31 -24.40 -9.33
C ALA A 120 3.81 -24.78 -9.32
N GLY A 121 3.45 -25.93 -8.76
CA GLY A 121 2.06 -26.37 -8.64
C GLY A 121 1.21 -25.46 -7.75
N ALA A 122 1.74 -25.02 -6.61
CA ALA A 122 1.02 -24.12 -5.69
C ALA A 122 0.80 -22.73 -6.31
N PHE A 123 1.78 -22.24 -7.08
CA PHE A 123 1.64 -21.00 -7.85
C PHE A 123 0.56 -21.13 -8.93
N GLN A 124 0.55 -22.27 -9.64
CA GLN A 124 -0.45 -22.55 -10.67
C GLN A 124 -1.86 -22.61 -10.07
N GLU A 125 -2.03 -23.28 -8.93
CA GLU A 125 -3.31 -23.36 -8.22
C GLU A 125 -3.85 -21.97 -7.85
N VAL A 126 -3.00 -21.05 -7.38
CA VAL A 126 -3.41 -19.66 -7.08
C VAL A 126 -3.87 -18.94 -8.34
N VAL A 127 -3.19 -19.13 -9.47
CA VAL A 127 -3.58 -18.51 -10.74
C VAL A 127 -4.91 -19.05 -11.25
N ASP A 128 -5.11 -20.37 -11.16
CA ASP A 128 -6.29 -21.05 -11.70
C ASP A 128 -7.55 -20.87 -10.84
N SER A 129 -7.38 -20.58 -9.55
CA SER A 129 -8.49 -20.45 -8.59
C SER A 129 -8.95 -19.02 -8.32
N TYR A 130 -8.23 -18.00 -8.80
CA TYR A 130 -8.56 -16.61 -8.51
C TYR A 130 -9.71 -16.09 -9.38
N GLU A 131 -10.74 -15.57 -8.73
CA GLU A 131 -11.83 -14.85 -9.37
C GLU A 131 -11.60 -13.33 -9.25
N PRO A 132 -11.49 -12.59 -10.37
CA PRO A 132 -11.34 -11.15 -10.34
C PRO A 132 -12.53 -10.45 -9.66
N LEU A 133 -12.22 -9.41 -8.89
CA LEU A 133 -13.26 -8.58 -8.26
C LEU A 133 -14.07 -7.82 -9.32
N PRO A 134 -15.41 -7.74 -9.16
CA PRO A 134 -16.25 -6.97 -10.06
C PRO A 134 -15.98 -5.46 -9.92
N ALA A 135 -16.41 -4.70 -10.91
CA ALA A 135 -16.42 -3.24 -10.86
C ALA A 135 -17.85 -2.75 -11.10
N ARG A 136 -18.26 -1.74 -10.31
CA ARG A 136 -19.56 -1.11 -10.47
C ARG A 136 -19.64 -0.45 -11.84
N SER A 137 -20.71 -0.74 -12.58
CA SER A 137 -20.90 -0.15 -13.90
C SER A 137 -21.21 1.35 -13.81
N LEU A 138 -20.82 2.09 -14.83
CA LEU A 138 -21.17 3.50 -14.96
C LEU A 138 -22.70 3.71 -14.98
N GLU A 139 -23.45 2.80 -15.59
CA GLU A 139 -24.91 2.82 -15.59
C GLU A 139 -25.48 2.70 -14.17
N ALA A 140 -24.99 1.75 -13.37
CA ALA A 140 -25.40 1.59 -11.98
C ALA A 140 -25.16 2.86 -11.17
N LYS A 141 -24.04 3.55 -11.41
CA LYS A 141 -23.71 4.85 -10.78
C LYS A 141 -24.65 5.98 -11.19
N ILE A 142 -24.91 6.13 -12.48
CA ILE A 142 -25.79 7.17 -13.01
C ILE A 142 -27.22 7.02 -12.47
N ASN A 143 -27.66 5.79 -12.25
CA ASN A 143 -29.00 5.49 -11.74
C ASN A 143 -29.17 5.72 -10.23
N VAL A 144 -28.08 6.07 -9.50
CA VAL A 144 -28.18 6.47 -8.09
C VAL A 144 -28.87 7.84 -8.02
N PRO A 145 -30.00 7.99 -7.32
CA PRO A 145 -30.80 9.21 -7.31
C PRO A 145 -30.21 10.29 -6.38
N THR A 146 -28.99 10.75 -6.65
CA THR A 146 -28.32 11.84 -5.90
C THR A 146 -27.84 12.95 -6.82
N ASP A 147 -27.61 14.15 -6.26
CA ASP A 147 -27.19 15.35 -6.98
C ASP A 147 -25.66 15.47 -7.22
N GLY A 148 -24.94 14.36 -7.04
CA GLY A 148 -23.69 14.09 -7.77
C GLY A 148 -22.38 14.53 -7.10
N ILE A 149 -22.36 14.73 -5.77
CA ILE A 149 -21.10 14.93 -5.03
C ILE A 149 -20.87 13.82 -3.99
N ASP A 150 -21.95 13.24 -3.44
CA ASP A 150 -21.84 12.16 -2.46
C ASP A 150 -22.88 11.08 -2.76
N HIS A 151 -22.44 10.01 -3.42
CA HIS A 151 -23.24 8.80 -3.51
C HIS A 151 -23.47 8.28 -2.08
N LEU A 152 -24.71 8.39 -1.60
CA LEU A 152 -25.13 7.89 -0.30
C LEU A 152 -25.26 6.38 -0.38
N PHE A 153 -24.16 5.69 -0.13
CA PHE A 153 -24.21 4.31 0.31
C PHE A 153 -24.55 4.29 1.80
N THR A 154 -25.28 3.27 2.23
CA THR A 154 -25.55 3.09 3.65
C THR A 154 -24.26 2.68 4.35
N ILE A 155 -23.71 3.57 5.18
CA ILE A 155 -22.62 3.23 6.09
C ILE A 155 -23.20 2.33 7.18
N PRO A 156 -22.62 1.14 7.47
CA PRO A 156 -23.10 0.30 8.55
C PRO A 156 -23.12 1.04 9.89
N ASP A 157 -24.14 0.79 10.72
CA ASP A 157 -24.34 1.54 11.97
C ASP A 157 -23.31 1.19 13.05
N THR A 158 -22.78 -0.03 13.06
CA THR A 158 -21.85 -0.51 14.09
C THR A 158 -20.39 -0.41 13.66
N ALA A 159 -19.49 -0.14 14.62
CA ALA A 159 -18.05 -0.09 14.36
C ALA A 159 -17.52 -1.47 13.92
N GLU A 160 -18.06 -2.54 14.50
CA GLU A 160 -17.71 -3.92 14.18
C GLU A 160 -18.01 -4.22 12.71
N ALA A 161 -19.19 -3.87 12.20
CA ALA A 161 -19.54 -4.10 10.80
C ALA A 161 -18.61 -3.32 9.85
N ARG A 162 -18.25 -2.08 10.20
CA ARG A 162 -17.32 -1.27 9.38
C ARG A 162 -15.90 -1.83 9.39
N ILE A 163 -15.44 -2.33 10.52
CA ILE A 163 -14.15 -3.01 10.67
C ILE A 163 -14.13 -4.30 9.83
N ASP A 164 -15.21 -5.09 9.87
CA ASP A 164 -15.32 -6.34 9.11
C ASP A 164 -15.29 -6.10 7.59
N LEU A 165 -15.82 -4.98 7.10
CA LEU A 165 -15.69 -4.57 5.70
C LEU A 165 -14.24 -4.33 5.29
N LEU A 166 -13.47 -3.62 6.13
CA LEU A 166 -12.04 -3.38 5.88
C LEU A 166 -11.25 -4.69 5.85
N ILE A 167 -11.53 -5.61 6.79
CA ILE A 167 -10.90 -6.94 6.81
C ILE A 167 -11.23 -7.72 5.53
N THR A 168 -12.50 -7.69 5.11
CA THR A 168 -12.97 -8.40 3.91
C THR A 168 -12.30 -7.86 2.65
N ALA A 169 -12.25 -6.54 2.49
CA ALA A 169 -11.56 -5.90 1.37
C ALA A 169 -10.06 -6.22 1.35
N SER A 170 -9.41 -6.19 2.53
CA SER A 170 -7.99 -6.51 2.69
C SER A 170 -7.68 -7.96 2.28
N LYS A 171 -8.52 -8.92 2.70
CA LYS A 171 -8.41 -10.32 2.27
C LYS A 171 -8.53 -10.45 0.76
N ALA A 172 -9.56 -9.85 0.17
CA ALA A 172 -9.81 -9.91 -1.28
C ALA A 172 -8.63 -9.34 -2.09
N LYS A 173 -8.08 -8.19 -1.69
CA LYS A 173 -6.92 -7.58 -2.37
C LYS A 173 -5.60 -8.30 -2.11
N THR A 174 -5.49 -9.02 -0.99
CA THR A 174 -4.37 -9.94 -0.76
C THR A 174 -4.42 -11.11 -1.73
N LEU A 175 -5.62 -11.68 -1.99
CA LEU A 175 -5.78 -12.73 -3.00
C LEU A 175 -5.42 -12.24 -4.41
N GLU A 176 -5.89 -11.05 -4.78
CA GLU A 176 -5.53 -10.42 -6.07
C GLU A 176 -4.00 -10.20 -6.18
N SER A 177 -3.36 -9.74 -5.11
CA SER A 177 -1.90 -9.54 -5.08
C SER A 177 -1.13 -10.85 -5.27
N ARG A 178 -1.58 -11.93 -4.62
CA ARG A 178 -1.03 -13.28 -4.79
C ARG A 178 -1.19 -13.76 -6.23
N TYR A 179 -2.38 -13.60 -6.81
CA TYR A 179 -2.67 -13.94 -8.20
C TYR A 179 -1.73 -13.21 -9.17
N LEU A 180 -1.61 -11.89 -9.06
CA LEU A 180 -0.80 -11.08 -9.97
C LEU A 180 0.67 -11.48 -9.92
N LEU A 181 1.24 -11.61 -8.71
CA LEU A 181 2.64 -12.01 -8.56
C LEU A 181 2.86 -13.46 -8.95
N ALA A 182 1.93 -14.37 -8.65
CA ALA A 182 2.05 -15.76 -9.07
C ALA A 182 2.06 -15.89 -10.60
N GLY A 183 1.19 -15.17 -11.30
CA GLY A 183 1.18 -15.13 -12.76
C GLY A 183 2.47 -14.56 -13.36
N ARG A 184 3.11 -13.60 -12.69
CA ARG A 184 4.42 -13.07 -13.11
C ARG A 184 5.56 -14.06 -12.86
N VAL A 185 5.57 -14.70 -11.70
CA VAL A 185 6.56 -15.72 -11.33
C VAL A 185 6.50 -16.92 -12.29
N LEU A 186 5.30 -17.34 -12.71
CA LEU A 186 5.11 -18.38 -13.73
C LEU A 186 5.39 -17.91 -15.17
N GLY A 187 5.59 -16.61 -15.39
CA GLY A 187 5.79 -16.04 -16.73
C GLY A 187 4.52 -15.92 -17.58
N HIS A 188 3.34 -16.10 -17.00
CA HIS A 188 2.04 -15.93 -17.68
C HIS A 188 1.72 -14.45 -17.90
N THR A 189 2.12 -13.59 -16.97
CA THR A 189 1.84 -12.16 -16.99
C THR A 189 3.14 -11.40 -17.13
N ARG A 190 3.25 -10.56 -18.16
CA ARG A 190 4.39 -9.64 -18.32
C ARG A 190 4.15 -8.35 -17.57
N VAL A 191 5.22 -7.79 -17.01
CA VAL A 191 5.20 -6.45 -16.41
C VAL A 191 5.39 -5.42 -17.54
N PRO A 192 4.39 -4.56 -17.81
CA PRO A 192 4.53 -3.50 -18.81
C PRO A 192 5.58 -2.47 -18.38
N ALA A 193 6.29 -1.91 -19.34
CA ALA A 193 7.21 -0.80 -19.12
C ALA A 193 6.44 0.49 -18.79
N ALA A 194 7.07 1.37 -18.01
CA ALA A 194 6.54 2.71 -17.74
C ALA A 194 6.42 3.52 -19.03
N THR A 195 5.27 4.17 -19.21
CA THR A 195 4.92 4.95 -20.40
C THR A 195 4.83 6.46 -20.13
N SER A 196 4.77 6.86 -18.86
CA SER A 196 4.71 8.25 -18.43
C SER A 196 5.75 8.58 -17.36
N ASP A 197 5.97 9.89 -17.14
CA ASP A 197 6.84 10.38 -16.06
C ASP A 197 6.36 9.90 -14.68
N ALA A 198 5.04 9.87 -14.45
CA ALA A 198 4.45 9.37 -13.22
C ALA A 198 4.75 7.88 -13.01
N GLU A 199 4.54 7.07 -14.05
CA GLU A 199 4.83 5.64 -13.99
C GLU A 199 6.32 5.34 -13.76
N ARG A 200 7.21 6.16 -14.33
CA ARG A 200 8.66 6.05 -14.11
C ARG A 200 9.01 6.23 -12.63
N LEU A 201 8.43 7.23 -11.96
CA LEU A 201 8.67 7.47 -10.53
C LEU A 201 8.29 6.26 -9.67
N ILE A 202 7.21 5.56 -10.02
CA ILE A 202 6.77 4.34 -9.32
C ILE A 202 7.77 3.21 -9.53
N VAL A 203 8.21 2.96 -10.77
CA VAL A 203 9.12 1.85 -11.09
C VAL A 203 10.50 2.05 -10.47
N GLU A 204 11.04 3.27 -10.58
CA GLU A 204 12.32 3.64 -9.96
C GLU A 204 12.29 3.45 -8.45
N ASP A 205 11.19 3.87 -7.79
CA ASP A 205 11.07 3.75 -6.34
C ASP A 205 10.75 2.32 -5.89
N ALA A 206 9.90 1.58 -6.61
CA ALA A 206 9.59 0.18 -6.33
C ALA A 206 10.85 -0.69 -6.29
N GLY A 207 11.76 -0.47 -7.25
CA GLY A 207 13.08 -1.09 -7.28
C GLY A 207 13.08 -2.60 -7.58
N THR A 208 12.05 -3.11 -8.26
CA THR A 208 11.91 -4.53 -8.63
C THR A 208 11.28 -4.66 -10.02
N THR A 209 11.66 -5.68 -10.78
CA THR A 209 11.06 -5.98 -12.10
C THR A 209 9.70 -6.65 -12.00
N MET A 210 9.24 -7.00 -10.79
CA MET A 210 7.98 -7.70 -10.56
C MET A 210 6.78 -6.77 -10.39
N ILE A 211 6.95 -5.44 -10.43
CA ILE A 211 5.88 -4.46 -10.22
C ILE A 211 5.60 -3.68 -11.51
N ALA A 212 4.32 -3.59 -11.87
CA ALA A 212 3.83 -2.69 -12.90
C ALA A 212 3.28 -1.40 -12.27
N PRO A 213 3.45 -0.22 -12.91
CA PRO A 213 2.80 1.01 -12.44
C PRO A 213 1.28 0.88 -12.28
N SER A 214 0.64 0.12 -13.18
CA SER A 214 -0.80 -0.16 -13.15
C SER A 214 -1.25 -0.92 -11.90
N ASP A 215 -0.33 -1.56 -11.18
CA ASP A 215 -0.64 -2.21 -9.90
C ASP A 215 -1.06 -1.20 -8.83
N TYR A 216 -0.69 0.07 -8.98
CA TYR A 216 -1.04 1.17 -8.07
C TYR A 216 -2.15 2.05 -8.62
N LEU A 217 -2.77 1.67 -9.74
CA LEU A 217 -4.03 2.27 -10.14
C LEU A 217 -5.11 1.79 -9.17
N VAL A 218 -5.81 2.78 -8.60
CA VAL A 218 -6.90 2.55 -7.66
C VAL A 218 -8.21 2.67 -8.43
N PRO A 219 -8.83 1.54 -8.82
CA PRO A 219 -10.17 1.53 -9.38
C PRO A 219 -11.16 1.82 -8.25
N TRP A 220 -11.55 3.08 -8.09
CA TRP A 220 -12.49 3.53 -7.06
C TRP A 220 -13.82 2.76 -7.05
N ASP A 221 -14.15 2.14 -8.19
CA ASP A 221 -15.42 1.46 -8.46
C ASP A 221 -15.31 -0.06 -8.31
N GLN A 222 -14.12 -0.57 -7.98
CA GLN A 222 -13.94 -1.98 -7.67
C GLN A 222 -14.79 -2.34 -6.46
N GLU A 223 -15.63 -3.35 -6.63
CA GLU A 223 -16.58 -3.81 -5.63
C GLU A 223 -16.00 -4.95 -4.80
N PHE A 224 -16.33 -4.91 -3.51
CA PHE A 224 -16.00 -5.90 -2.50
C PHE A 224 -17.28 -6.49 -1.93
N PRO A 225 -17.22 -7.71 -1.37
CA PRO A 225 -18.35 -8.26 -0.64
C PRO A 225 -18.76 -7.32 0.51
N GLY A 226 -20.00 -6.83 0.45
CA GLY A 226 -20.59 -5.96 1.47
C GLY A 226 -21.75 -6.62 2.22
N PRO A 227 -22.45 -5.87 3.08
CA PRO A 227 -23.59 -6.38 3.85
C PRO A 227 -24.71 -6.87 2.94
N ASP A 228 -25.41 -7.92 3.37
CA ASP A 228 -26.58 -8.49 2.67
C ASP A 228 -26.31 -8.92 1.20
N GLY A 229 -25.05 -9.16 0.84
CA GLY A 229 -24.63 -9.53 -0.50
C GLY A 229 -24.54 -8.37 -1.50
N ALA A 230 -24.78 -7.13 -1.06
CA ALA A 230 -24.58 -5.95 -1.90
C ALA A 230 -23.08 -5.60 -1.99
N GLY A 231 -22.60 -5.26 -3.19
CA GLY A 231 -21.22 -4.83 -3.41
C GLY A 231 -20.95 -3.45 -2.82
N ILE A 232 -19.86 -3.31 -2.08
CA ILE A 232 -19.33 -2.02 -1.61
C ILE A 232 -18.09 -1.64 -2.41
N THR A 233 -18.03 -0.42 -2.91
CA THR A 233 -16.90 0.05 -3.74
C THR A 233 -15.73 0.56 -2.89
N LEU A 234 -14.56 0.65 -3.51
CA LEU A 234 -13.38 1.22 -2.86
C LEU A 234 -13.58 2.68 -2.42
N ALA A 235 -14.27 3.50 -3.22
CA ALA A 235 -14.60 4.88 -2.85
C ALA A 235 -15.42 4.93 -1.55
N GLU A 236 -16.41 4.04 -1.43
CA GLU A 236 -17.27 3.92 -0.25
C GLU A 236 -16.49 3.43 0.98
N LEU A 237 -15.59 2.47 0.81
CA LEU A 237 -14.68 2.02 1.88
C LEU A 237 -13.75 3.14 2.35
N MET A 238 -13.17 3.94 1.44
CA MET A 238 -12.33 5.07 1.83
C MET A 238 -13.12 6.15 2.58
N ARG A 239 -14.39 6.39 2.21
CA ARG A 239 -15.28 7.28 2.95
C ARG A 239 -15.54 6.75 4.37
N ILE A 240 -15.77 5.45 4.55
CA ILE A 240 -15.86 4.83 5.90
C ILE A 240 -14.60 5.13 6.70
N VAL A 241 -13.42 4.86 6.13
CA VAL A 241 -12.12 5.09 6.79
C VAL A 241 -11.93 6.56 7.19
N LEU A 242 -12.33 7.51 6.35
CA LEU A 242 -12.15 8.93 6.65
C LEU A 242 -13.21 9.53 7.56
N LEU A 243 -14.44 9.03 7.55
CA LEU A 243 -15.56 9.68 8.24
C LEU A 243 -15.80 9.08 9.63
N CYS A 244 -15.56 7.78 9.81
CA CYS A 244 -15.91 7.08 11.04
C CYS A 244 -14.85 7.25 12.15
N PRO A 245 -15.26 7.53 13.41
CA PRO A 245 -14.36 7.88 14.50
C PRO A 245 -13.28 6.82 14.81
N GLU A 246 -13.62 5.54 14.73
CA GLU A 246 -12.73 4.42 15.05
C GLU A 246 -11.50 4.33 14.14
N PHE A 247 -11.56 4.90 12.93
CA PHE A 247 -10.43 4.93 12.00
C PHE A 247 -9.65 6.25 12.04
N LYS A 248 -10.28 7.33 12.54
CA LYS A 248 -9.60 8.62 12.78
C LYS A 248 -8.60 8.51 13.93
N LEU A 249 -9.03 7.93 15.04
CA LEU A 249 -8.22 7.71 16.24
C LEU A 249 -8.29 6.23 16.65
N PRO A 250 -7.68 5.34 15.83
CA PRO A 250 -7.77 3.91 16.06
C PRO A 250 -7.02 3.51 17.33
N ASP A 251 -7.67 2.66 18.13
CA ASP A 251 -7.05 2.03 19.28
C ASP A 251 -6.07 0.92 18.84
N ALA A 252 -5.47 0.22 19.81
CA ALA A 252 -4.53 -0.86 19.56
C ALA A 252 -5.13 -2.05 18.78
N LYS A 253 -6.46 -2.22 18.78
CA LYS A 253 -7.17 -3.29 18.06
C LYS A 253 -7.46 -2.87 16.61
N VAL A 254 -7.90 -1.64 16.39
CA VAL A 254 -8.30 -1.14 15.07
C VAL A 254 -7.08 -0.73 14.23
N ARG A 255 -6.01 -0.24 14.87
CA ARG A 255 -4.84 0.28 14.16
C ARG A 255 -4.18 -0.75 13.23
N PRO A 256 -3.93 -2.02 13.65
CA PRO A 256 -3.40 -3.04 12.74
C PRO A 256 -4.31 -3.28 11.53
N ILE A 257 -5.62 -3.35 11.74
CA ILE A 257 -6.61 -3.59 10.67
C ILE A 257 -6.60 -2.46 9.65
N LEU A 258 -6.54 -1.21 10.11
CA LEU A 258 -6.44 -0.05 9.22
C LEU A 258 -5.14 -0.08 8.41
N VAL A 259 -4.01 -0.42 9.03
CA VAL A 259 -2.72 -0.53 8.33
C VAL A 259 -2.73 -1.65 7.30
N ASP A 260 -3.30 -2.82 7.64
CA ASP A 260 -3.45 -3.95 6.71
C ASP A 260 -4.34 -3.58 5.52
N PHE A 261 -5.39 -2.80 5.76
CA PHE A 261 -6.23 -2.24 4.70
C PHE A 261 -5.43 -1.33 3.76
N TYR A 262 -4.67 -0.37 4.29
CA TYR A 262 -3.81 0.48 3.45
C TYR A 262 -2.77 -0.34 2.66
N LYS A 263 -2.14 -1.33 3.29
CA LYS A 263 -1.12 -2.18 2.63
C LYS A 263 -1.70 -3.11 1.59
N SER A 264 -2.88 -3.69 1.83
CA SER A 264 -3.48 -4.67 0.92
C SER A 264 -4.25 -3.97 -0.20
N VAL A 265 -5.08 -2.99 0.15
CA VAL A 265 -6.03 -2.37 -0.77
C VAL A 265 -5.40 -1.25 -1.58
N LEU A 266 -4.66 -0.36 -0.89
CA LEU A 266 -3.95 0.77 -1.52
C LEU A 266 -2.48 0.44 -1.83
N ARG A 267 -2.05 -0.79 -1.52
CA ARG A 267 -0.72 -1.33 -1.84
C ARG A 267 0.44 -0.48 -1.32
N ILE A 268 0.25 0.27 -0.23
CA ILE A 268 1.34 1.08 0.33
C ILE A 268 2.56 0.21 0.63
N SER A 269 3.74 0.74 0.32
CA SER A 269 5.00 0.02 0.39
C SER A 269 5.43 -0.21 1.84
N GLY A 270 6.34 -1.16 2.07
CA GLY A 270 6.80 -1.49 3.42
C GLY A 270 7.39 -0.30 4.18
N ARG A 271 7.18 -0.26 5.50
CA ARG A 271 7.63 0.80 6.43
C ARG A 271 7.03 2.19 6.19
N SER A 272 6.16 2.35 5.19
CA SER A 272 5.35 3.56 5.04
C SER A 272 4.50 3.81 6.28
N ILE A 273 4.38 5.07 6.67
CA ILE A 273 3.63 5.49 7.84
C ILE A 273 2.42 6.31 7.40
N ILE A 274 1.24 5.92 7.90
CA ILE A 274 0.00 6.70 7.82
C ILE A 274 -0.29 7.28 9.21
N GLY A 275 -0.23 8.60 9.36
CA GLY A 275 -0.48 9.30 10.61
C GLY A 275 -1.92 9.16 11.09
N LEU A 276 -2.17 9.58 12.33
CA LEU A 276 -3.54 9.63 12.88
C LEU A 276 -4.39 10.61 12.08
N SER A 277 -5.64 10.25 11.81
CA SER A 277 -6.57 11.03 10.96
C SER A 277 -6.03 11.36 9.56
N ALA A 278 -4.96 10.71 9.11
CA ALA A 278 -4.42 10.87 7.77
C ALA A 278 -5.02 9.82 6.85
N GLY A 279 -5.10 10.11 5.56
CA GLY A 279 -5.57 9.14 4.59
C GLY A 279 -5.76 9.69 3.20
N VAL A 280 -6.37 8.87 2.37
CA VAL A 280 -6.76 9.22 1.01
C VAL A 280 -8.27 9.04 0.88
N PHE A 281 -8.89 9.85 0.05
CA PHE A 281 -10.25 9.64 -0.39
C PHE A 281 -10.40 10.04 -1.84
N HIS A 282 -11.53 9.63 -2.38
CA HIS A 282 -11.97 10.00 -3.69
C HIS A 282 -13.29 10.74 -3.57
N VAL A 283 -13.33 11.97 -4.07
CA VAL A 283 -14.59 12.66 -4.31
C VAL A 283 -15.08 12.27 -5.70
N GLU A 284 -16.18 11.52 -5.74
CA GLU A 284 -16.86 11.21 -6.98
C GLU A 284 -17.54 12.47 -7.51
N HIS A 285 -17.26 12.80 -8.77
CA HIS A 285 -17.88 13.95 -9.43
C HIS A 285 -18.83 13.49 -10.53
N GLY A 286 -20.08 13.22 -10.15
CA GLY A 286 -21.11 12.74 -11.07
C GLY A 286 -20.75 11.43 -11.76
N THR A 287 -20.48 11.47 -13.07
CA THR A 287 -20.19 10.27 -13.90
C THR A 287 -18.70 9.94 -13.99
N LEU A 288 -17.84 10.62 -13.23
CA LEU A 288 -16.41 10.42 -13.32
C LEU A 288 -16.03 9.13 -12.55
N ALA A 289 -15.72 8.09 -13.32
CA ALA A 289 -15.30 6.77 -12.85
C ALA A 289 -13.82 6.51 -13.20
N THR A 290 -12.95 7.52 -13.01
CA THR A 290 -11.56 7.44 -13.49
C THR A 290 -10.67 6.88 -12.38
N PRO A 291 -9.98 5.75 -12.63
CA PRO A 291 -8.95 5.25 -11.71
C PRO A 291 -7.91 6.33 -11.45
N SER A 292 -7.34 6.35 -10.25
CA SER A 292 -6.27 7.29 -9.90
C SER A 292 -5.05 6.54 -9.39
N TYR A 293 -3.85 7.04 -9.65
CA TYR A 293 -2.66 6.46 -9.04
C TYR A 293 -2.66 6.78 -7.55
N TYR A 294 -2.39 5.78 -6.70
CA TYR A 294 -1.99 6.04 -5.33
C TYR A 294 -0.77 5.18 -5.01
N TYR A 295 0.40 5.80 -5.11
CA TYR A 295 1.67 5.18 -4.75
C TYR A 295 2.21 5.83 -3.49
N GLN A 296 2.46 5.01 -2.48
CA GLN A 296 3.19 5.40 -1.30
C GLN A 296 4.38 4.46 -1.11
N GLY A 297 5.57 4.96 -1.44
CA GLY A 297 6.85 4.29 -1.44
C GLY A 297 7.42 4.07 -0.05
N ARG A 298 8.48 3.28 0.06
CA ARG A 298 9.04 2.84 1.35
C ARG A 298 9.44 4.02 2.23
N ASP A 299 9.39 3.87 3.54
CA ASP A 299 9.78 4.92 4.51
C ASP A 299 9.09 6.28 4.34
N SER A 300 8.08 6.38 3.46
CA SER A 300 7.35 7.61 3.25
C SER A 300 6.35 7.80 4.39
N ILE A 301 6.10 9.06 4.72
CA ILE A 301 5.28 9.41 5.86
C ILE A 301 4.17 10.34 5.39
N LEU A 302 2.94 9.84 5.48
CA LEU A 302 1.73 10.66 5.46
C LEU A 302 1.48 11.11 6.90
N GLY A 303 1.78 12.36 7.21
CA GLY A 303 1.72 12.93 8.55
C GLY A 303 0.29 13.06 9.07
N LYS A 304 0.16 13.27 10.39
CA LYS A 304 -1.13 13.41 11.08
C LYS A 304 -2.05 14.43 10.39
N GLY A 305 -3.31 14.05 10.18
CA GLY A 305 -4.35 14.93 9.64
C GLY A 305 -4.16 15.34 8.18
N LEU A 306 -3.16 14.78 7.48
CA LEU A 306 -2.97 15.05 6.06
C LEU A 306 -3.90 14.15 5.24
N VAL A 307 -4.67 14.77 4.36
CA VAL A 307 -5.65 14.09 3.51
C VAL A 307 -5.32 14.37 2.05
N ILE A 308 -5.35 13.32 1.22
CA ILE A 308 -5.19 13.44 -0.23
C ILE A 308 -6.55 13.17 -0.88
N ASP A 309 -7.08 14.16 -1.59
CA ASP A 309 -8.22 13.97 -2.50
C ASP A 309 -7.67 13.54 -3.85
N CYS A 310 -7.92 12.28 -4.21
CA CYS A 310 -7.24 11.56 -5.26
C CYS A 310 -8.14 11.43 -6.50
N VAL A 311 -8.10 12.45 -7.35
CA VAL A 311 -8.70 12.50 -8.69
C VAL A 311 -7.58 12.83 -9.67
N GLY A 312 -7.00 11.78 -10.27
CA GLY A 312 -5.78 11.82 -11.05
C GLY A 312 -4.70 10.98 -10.40
N GLY A 313 -4.15 11.43 -9.28
CA GLY A 313 -3.34 10.56 -8.43
C GLY A 313 -2.40 11.25 -7.45
N ALA A 314 -1.74 10.44 -6.63
CA ALA A 314 -0.63 10.84 -5.79
C ALA A 314 0.49 9.79 -5.84
N ILE A 315 1.73 10.26 -5.92
CA ILE A 315 2.95 9.45 -5.89
C ILE A 315 3.87 10.02 -4.83
N LEU A 316 4.11 9.27 -3.77
CA LEU A 316 5.01 9.61 -2.68
C LEU A 316 6.17 8.62 -2.75
N GLN A 317 7.34 9.04 -3.24
CA GLN A 317 8.52 8.17 -3.31
C GLN A 317 9.17 7.98 -1.93
N ASN A 318 10.18 7.12 -1.90
CA ASN A 318 10.87 6.68 -0.70
C ASN A 318 11.37 7.83 0.17
N GLY A 319 11.14 7.72 1.48
CA GLY A 319 11.58 8.69 2.47
C GLY A 319 10.95 10.09 2.35
N SER A 320 9.95 10.28 1.49
CA SER A 320 9.18 11.51 1.43
C SER A 320 8.35 11.69 2.71
N PHE A 321 8.07 12.94 3.07
CA PHE A 321 7.29 13.26 4.25
C PHE A 321 6.35 14.40 3.93
N LEU A 322 5.06 14.11 4.03
CA LEU A 322 4.00 15.08 3.87
C LEU A 322 3.34 15.32 5.23
N GLY A 323 3.44 16.52 5.79
CA GLY A 323 2.63 16.92 6.95
C GLY A 323 3.38 16.96 8.29
N GLY A 324 2.68 16.73 9.41
CA GLY A 324 3.25 16.79 10.77
C GLY A 324 2.90 18.03 11.60
N GLY A 325 2.05 18.93 11.09
CA GLY A 325 1.54 20.08 11.83
C GLY A 325 0.35 19.75 12.75
N PHE A 326 -0.05 20.69 13.61
CA PHE A 326 -1.28 20.59 14.40
C PHE A 326 -2.55 20.76 13.56
N MET A 327 -2.43 21.30 12.35
CA MET A 327 -3.54 21.64 11.47
C MET A 327 -3.64 20.67 10.28
N PRO A 328 -4.85 20.25 9.88
CA PRO A 328 -5.05 19.43 8.68
C PRO A 328 -4.58 20.14 7.41
N ILE A 329 -4.05 19.35 6.47
CA ILE A 329 -3.70 19.78 5.11
C ILE A 329 -4.46 18.90 4.14
N LEU A 330 -5.11 19.52 3.15
CA LEU A 330 -5.74 18.83 2.03
C LEU A 330 -4.87 19.00 0.78
N ILE A 331 -4.34 17.89 0.26
CA ILE A 331 -3.73 17.86 -1.08
C ILE A 331 -4.84 17.57 -2.08
N HIS A 332 -5.11 18.53 -2.95
CA HIS A 332 -6.19 18.45 -3.92
C HIS A 332 -5.59 18.28 -5.32
N THR A 333 -5.95 17.19 -5.99
CA THR A 333 -5.28 16.74 -7.23
C THR A 333 -6.05 17.06 -8.50
N HIS A 334 -7.16 17.78 -8.40
CA HIS A 334 -7.96 18.16 -9.55
C HIS A 334 -8.56 19.55 -9.39
N LYS A 335 -9.02 20.14 -10.51
CA LYS A 335 -9.70 21.44 -10.49
C LYS A 335 -10.90 21.42 -11.41
N HIS A 336 -11.97 22.08 -10.99
CA HIS A 336 -13.12 22.34 -11.84
C HIS A 336 -12.78 23.46 -12.84
N ILE A 337 -12.86 23.15 -14.13
CA ILE A 337 -12.64 24.15 -15.18
C ILE A 337 -13.98 24.63 -15.73
N ARG A 338 -14.15 25.95 -15.74
CA ARG A 338 -15.23 26.59 -16.47
C ARG A 338 -14.93 26.62 -17.98
N LYS A 339 -15.77 25.96 -18.78
CA LYS A 339 -15.80 26.20 -20.24
C LYS A 339 -16.42 27.57 -20.51
N SER A 340 -15.86 28.33 -21.46
CA SER A 340 -16.40 29.62 -21.88
C SER A 340 -17.87 29.48 -22.30
N GLY A 341 -18.76 30.33 -21.77
CA GLY A 341 -20.21 30.26 -22.01
C GLY A 341 -20.96 29.16 -21.24
N GLY A 342 -20.28 28.35 -20.42
CA GLY A 342 -20.91 27.30 -19.60
C GLY A 342 -21.61 27.83 -18.34
N SER A 343 -22.66 27.13 -17.91
CA SER A 343 -23.34 27.39 -16.63
C SER A 343 -22.48 26.91 -15.44
N GLY A 344 -22.66 27.47 -14.24
CA GLY A 344 -21.93 27.02 -13.04
C GLY A 344 -22.17 25.55 -12.68
N ALA A 345 -23.30 24.97 -13.11
CA ALA A 345 -23.55 23.53 -12.98
C ALA A 345 -22.69 22.67 -13.93
N SER A 346 -22.29 23.22 -15.09
CA SER A 346 -21.41 22.53 -16.05
C SER A 346 -19.93 22.54 -15.64
N GLU A 347 -19.53 23.53 -14.84
CA GLU A 347 -18.18 23.64 -14.24
C GLU A 347 -17.92 22.50 -13.25
N ARG A 348 -18.93 22.11 -12.45
CA ARG A 348 -18.85 20.96 -11.54
C ARG A 348 -18.55 19.63 -12.27
N LYS A 349 -18.85 19.54 -13.56
CA LYS A 349 -18.69 18.31 -14.36
C LYS A 349 -17.43 18.27 -15.23
N THR A 350 -16.71 19.39 -15.36
CA THR A 350 -15.48 19.44 -16.18
C THR A 350 -14.28 19.51 -15.25
N ILE A 351 -13.54 18.41 -15.15
CA ILE A 351 -12.47 18.26 -14.18
C ILE A 351 -11.15 18.13 -14.93
N GLN A 352 -10.16 18.91 -14.50
CA GLN A 352 -8.77 18.71 -14.87
C GLN A 352 -8.06 18.00 -13.72
N PRO A 353 -7.86 16.68 -13.83
CA PRO A 353 -7.04 15.94 -12.88
C PRO A 353 -5.55 16.19 -13.14
N CYS A 354 -4.74 15.95 -12.13
CA CYS A 354 -3.30 15.83 -12.22
C CYS A 354 -2.78 14.84 -11.18
N ILE A 355 -1.51 14.51 -11.26
CA ILE A 355 -0.83 13.69 -10.27
C ILE A 355 0.02 14.60 -9.38
N PHE A 356 -0.22 14.53 -8.08
CA PHE A 356 0.68 15.07 -7.08
C PHE A 356 1.88 14.14 -6.91
N ALA A 357 3.09 14.63 -7.16
CA ALA A 357 4.30 13.84 -6.94
C ALA A 357 5.16 14.48 -5.84
N ALA A 358 5.50 13.68 -4.84
CA ALA A 358 6.54 13.95 -3.86
C ALA A 358 7.71 13.00 -4.14
N GLU A 359 8.76 13.53 -4.76
CA GLU A 359 9.95 12.77 -5.11
C GLU A 359 10.73 12.30 -3.88
N ALA A 360 11.71 11.42 -4.08
CA ALA A 360 12.46 10.79 -3.00
C ALA A 360 13.03 11.83 -2.01
N GLY A 361 12.74 11.65 -0.72
CA GLY A 361 13.16 12.56 0.35
C GLY A 361 12.48 13.93 0.37
N ALA A 362 11.49 14.20 -0.50
CA ALA A 362 10.75 15.46 -0.50
C ALA A 362 10.09 15.71 0.86
N ARG A 363 10.07 16.97 1.29
CA ARG A 363 9.49 17.41 2.56
C ARG A 363 8.42 18.45 2.29
N PHE A 364 7.17 18.13 2.61
CA PHE A 364 6.14 19.13 2.78
C PHE A 364 6.31 19.77 4.15
N PRO A 365 6.35 21.10 4.26
CA PRO A 365 6.75 21.73 5.50
C PRO A 365 5.62 21.66 6.55
N MET A 366 6.00 21.56 7.83
CA MET A 366 5.05 21.38 8.94
C MET A 366 4.20 22.63 9.24
N ASP A 367 4.62 23.79 8.74
CA ASP A 367 3.91 25.06 8.84
C ASP A 367 2.92 25.31 7.69
N ALA A 368 2.89 24.43 6.67
CA ALA A 368 1.86 24.48 5.66
C ALA A 368 0.49 24.17 6.28
N VAL A 369 -0.51 24.99 5.95
CA VAL A 369 -1.88 24.87 6.47
C VAL A 369 -2.87 25.06 5.33
N GLY A 370 -3.95 24.28 5.35
CA GLY A 370 -5.08 24.46 4.44
C GLY A 370 -4.98 23.61 3.19
N LEU A 371 -5.22 24.22 2.04
CA LEU A 371 -5.39 23.53 0.75
C LEU A 371 -4.13 23.70 -0.11
N PHE A 372 -3.58 22.59 -0.58
CA PHE A 372 -2.57 22.58 -1.64
C PHE A 372 -3.22 22.12 -2.95
N GLU A 373 -3.52 23.10 -3.81
CA GLU A 373 -4.13 22.88 -5.11
C GLU A 373 -3.07 22.46 -6.13
N THR A 374 -2.90 21.15 -6.34
CA THR A 374 -1.81 20.61 -7.17
C THR A 374 -1.91 21.12 -8.61
N VAL A 375 -3.12 21.24 -9.15
CA VAL A 375 -3.38 21.67 -10.53
C VAL A 375 -2.84 23.08 -10.80
N ASP A 376 -2.77 23.97 -9.80
CA ASP A 376 -2.28 25.34 -9.97
C ASP A 376 -0.79 25.40 -10.37
N TYR A 377 -0.07 24.30 -10.13
CA TYR A 377 1.35 24.12 -10.43
C TYR A 377 1.62 23.30 -11.70
N LEU A 378 0.60 22.93 -12.49
CA LEU A 378 0.84 22.29 -13.78
C LEU A 378 1.66 23.21 -14.71
N GLY A 379 2.79 22.70 -15.19
CA GLY A 379 3.73 23.46 -16.03
C GLY A 379 4.50 24.57 -15.28
N LYS A 380 4.46 24.58 -13.94
CA LYS A 380 5.17 25.54 -13.08
C LYS A 380 5.93 24.80 -11.98
N GLU A 381 6.89 25.48 -11.35
CA GLU A 381 7.51 24.95 -10.14
C GLU A 381 6.57 25.10 -8.94
N ALA A 382 6.44 24.03 -8.15
CA ALA A 382 5.78 24.10 -6.86
C ALA A 382 6.69 24.81 -5.84
N PRO A 383 6.12 25.42 -4.78
CA PRO A 383 6.89 26.17 -3.79
C PRO A 383 7.78 25.29 -2.90
N PHE A 384 7.68 23.96 -3.00
CA PHE A 384 8.38 23.01 -2.15
C PHE A 384 9.27 22.08 -2.97
N LYS A 385 10.54 21.96 -2.56
CA LYS A 385 11.53 21.15 -3.27
C LYS A 385 11.09 19.69 -3.34
N GLY A 386 11.15 19.12 -4.55
CA GLY A 386 10.76 17.73 -4.83
C GLY A 386 9.25 17.51 -4.90
N ILE A 387 8.42 18.55 -4.75
CA ILE A 387 6.98 18.48 -4.98
C ILE A 387 6.68 18.94 -6.41
N ARG A 388 5.85 18.19 -7.15
CA ARG A 388 5.52 18.48 -8.55
C ARG A 388 4.05 18.18 -8.84
N ALA A 389 3.51 18.91 -9.81
CA ALA A 389 2.26 18.56 -10.48
C ALA A 389 2.59 17.93 -11.83
N ILE A 390 2.17 16.68 -12.04
CA ILE A 390 2.38 15.94 -13.27
C ILE A 390 1.03 15.86 -14.02
N PRO A 391 0.98 16.17 -15.33
CA PRO A 391 -0.25 15.97 -16.10
C PRO A 391 -0.63 14.48 -16.13
N LEU A 392 -1.93 14.19 -15.98
CA LEU A 392 -2.47 12.83 -16.08
C LEU A 392 -2.49 12.35 -17.54
#